data_AF-A0A285NCI2-F1
#
_entry.id   AF-A0A285NCI2-F1
#
_cell.length_a   1.000
_cell.length_b   1.000
_cell.length_c   1.000
_cell.angle_alpha   90.00
_cell.angle_beta   90.00
_cell.angle_gamma   90.00
#
_symmetry.space_group_name_H-M   'P 1'
#
loop_
_entity.id
_entity.type
_entity.pdbx_description
1 polymer ?
#
loop_
_entity_poly.entity_id
_entity_poly.type
_entity_poly.pdbx_seq_one_letter_code
_entity_poly.pdbx_strand_id
1 'polypeptide(L)'
;MKLGILESITFVGTLAVAIPMVYAGGSLYLSGEPIGLLFVGLGVLLVVAEHVLTTPQDLPFVAVEKIAGGVLPDPEESESNDEE
;
A
#
# COMPACT_ATOMS: atom_id res chain seq x y z
N MET A 1 -8.25 19.69 -12.35
CA MET A 1 -8.96 18.53 -12.93
C MET A 1 -10.26 18.36 -12.18
N LYS A 2 -11.40 18.22 -12.87
CA LYS A 2 -12.67 17.95 -12.21
C LYS A 2 -12.73 16.45 -12.00
N LEU A 3 -12.50 15.99 -10.77
CA LEU A 3 -12.73 14.60 -10.37
C LEU A 3 -14.08 14.18 -10.94
N GLY A 4 -14.11 13.07 -11.68
CA GLY A 4 -15.36 12.57 -12.23
C GLY A 4 -16.33 12.32 -11.08
N ILE A 5 -17.62 12.63 -11.23
CA ILE A 5 -18.60 12.44 -10.14
C ILE A 5 -18.60 10.97 -9.66
N LEU A 6 -18.39 10.02 -10.58
CA LEU A 6 -18.24 8.60 -10.24
C LEU A 6 -17.02 8.33 -9.35
N GLU A 7 -15.90 8.97 -9.62
CA GLU A 7 -14.65 8.79 -8.86
C GLU A 7 -14.82 9.29 -7.41
N SER A 8 -15.48 10.44 -7.24
CA SER A 8 -15.84 10.94 -5.90
C SER A 8 -16.78 10.00 -5.16
N ILE A 9 -17.73 9.36 -5.86
CA ILE A 9 -18.68 8.43 -5.25
C ILE A 9 -17.97 7.14 -4.80
N THR A 10 -17.08 6.58 -5.63
CA THR A 10 -16.31 5.38 -5.24
C THR A 10 -15.43 5.69 -4.04
N PHE A 11 -14.71 6.82 -4.06
CA PHE A 11 -13.84 7.22 -2.96
C PHE A 11 -14.61 7.43 -1.64
N VAL A 12 -15.78 8.09 -1.71
CA VAL A 12 -16.66 8.24 -0.54
C VAL A 12 -17.14 6.88 -0.03
N GLY A 13 -17.45 5.94 -0.94
CA GLY A 13 -17.80 4.57 -0.58
C GLY A 13 -16.67 3.85 0.15
N THR A 14 -15.43 3.98 -0.32
CA THR A 14 -14.26 3.39 0.32
C THR A 14 -13.99 4.01 1.70
N LEU A 15 -14.13 5.32 1.84
CA LEU A 15 -14.04 5.99 3.15
C LEU A 15 -15.13 5.52 4.12
N ALA A 16 -16.35 5.28 3.64
CA ALA A 16 -17.45 4.79 4.48
C ALA A 16 -17.15 3.44 5.13
N VAL A 17 -16.28 2.62 4.51
CA VAL A 17 -15.81 1.33 5.07
C VAL A 17 -14.52 1.51 5.87
N ALA A 18 -13.57 2.28 5.37
CA ALA A 18 -12.25 2.42 5.99
C ALA A 18 -12.32 3.13 7.35
N ILE A 19 -13.14 4.18 7.49
CA ILE A 19 -13.27 4.95 8.74
C ILE A 19 -13.71 4.08 9.93
N PRO A 20 -14.83 3.33 9.87
CA PRO A 20 -15.24 2.48 10.99
C PRO A 20 -14.23 1.35 11.25
N MET A 21 -13.56 0.84 10.21
CA MET A 21 -12.53 -0.20 10.35
C MET A 21 -11.30 0.30 11.13
N VAL A 22 -10.80 1.49 10.80
CA VAL A 22 -9.68 2.13 11.51
C VAL A 22 -10.09 2.48 12.93
N TYR A 23 -11.31 2.99 13.13
CA TYR A 23 -11.82 3.30 14.47
C TYR A 23 -11.88 2.05 15.36
N ALA A 24 -12.42 0.94 14.84
CA ALA A 24 -12.48 -0.33 15.55
C ALA A 24 -11.08 -0.93 15.81
N GLY A 25 -10.18 -0.85 14.83
CA GLY A 25 -8.79 -1.29 15.01
C GLY A 25 -8.05 -0.47 16.08
N GLY A 26 -8.24 0.85 16.07
CA GLY A 26 -7.66 1.76 17.04
C GLY A 26 -8.16 1.48 18.46
N SER A 27 -9.47 1.25 18.64
CA SER A 27 -10.03 0.92 19.95
C SER A 27 -9.53 -0.43 20.48
N LEU A 28 -9.40 -1.45 19.62
CA LEU A 28 -8.81 -2.74 19.98
C LEU A 28 -7.35 -2.58 20.42
N TYR A 29 -6.56 -1.82 19.66
CA TYR A 29 -5.16 -1.58 19.99
C TYR A 29 -5.01 -0.85 21.34
N LEU A 30 -5.82 0.18 21.59
CA LEU A 30 -5.84 0.91 22.85
C LEU A 30 -6.34 0.04 24.03
N SER A 31 -7.10 -1.01 23.76
CA SER A 31 -7.53 -2.00 24.75
C SER A 31 -6.44 -3.03 25.08
N GLY A 32 -5.28 -2.96 24.44
CA GLY A 32 -4.15 -3.86 24.63
C GLY A 32 -4.11 -5.03 23.64
N GLU A 33 -5.04 -5.07 22.68
CA GLU A 33 -5.10 -6.13 21.67
C GLU A 33 -4.27 -5.75 20.42
N PRO A 34 -3.09 -6.37 20.18
CA PRO A 34 -2.20 -5.96 19.10
C PRO A 34 -2.81 -6.19 17.70
N ILE A 35 -3.81 -7.07 17.59
CA ILE A 35 -4.56 -7.32 16.35
C ILE A 35 -5.25 -6.05 15.83
N GLY A 36 -5.50 -5.06 16.70
CA GLY A 36 -6.06 -3.77 16.30
C GLY A 36 -5.21 -3.02 15.26
N LEU A 37 -3.87 -3.15 15.32
CA LEU A 37 -2.97 -2.55 14.33
C LEU A 37 -3.19 -3.11 12.92
N LEU A 38 -3.56 -4.39 12.80
CA LEU A 38 -3.83 -5.01 11.51
C LEU A 38 -5.10 -4.43 10.89
N PHE A 39 -6.13 -4.17 11.69
CA PHE A 39 -7.36 -3.50 11.23
C PHE A 39 -7.11 -2.05 10.80
N VAL A 40 -6.31 -1.30 11.57
CA VAL A 40 -5.89 0.05 11.19
C VAL A 40 -5.10 0.01 9.88
N GLY A 41 -4.13 -0.91 9.77
CA GLY A 41 -3.32 -1.10 8.57
C GLY A 41 -4.16 -1.43 7.34
N LEU A 42 -5.12 -2.34 7.45
CA LEU A 42 -6.04 -2.69 6.36
C LEU A 42 -6.93 -1.52 5.95
N GLY A 43 -7.46 -0.75 6.91
CA GLY A 43 -8.27 0.43 6.60
C GLY A 43 -7.47 1.51 5.88
N VAL A 44 -6.23 1.76 6.30
CA VAL A 44 -5.31 2.67 5.59
C VAL A 44 -4.97 2.13 4.20
N LEU A 45 -4.67 0.83 4.10
CA LEU A 45 -4.36 0.17 2.82
C LEU A 45 -5.51 0.32 1.82
N LEU A 46 -6.76 0.16 2.24
CA LEU A 46 -7.93 0.35 1.37
C LEU A 46 -7.97 1.76 0.76
N VAL A 47 -7.73 2.79 1.57
CA VAL A 47 -7.73 4.19 1.10
C VAL A 47 -6.54 4.46 0.19
N VAL A 48 -5.35 3.98 0.55
CA VAL A 48 -4.14 4.17 -0.25
C VAL A 48 -4.22 3.42 -1.58
N ALA A 49 -4.71 2.18 -1.58
CA ALA A 49 -4.90 1.39 -2.78
C ALA A 49 -5.85 2.09 -3.76
N GLU A 50 -6.96 2.63 -3.25
CA GLU A 50 -7.87 3.40 -4.09
C GLU A 50 -7.20 4.65 -4.66
N HIS A 51 -6.53 5.44 -3.81
CA HIS A 51 -5.85 6.67 -4.23
C HIS A 51 -4.75 6.41 -5.27
N VAL A 52 -3.98 5.34 -5.10
CA VAL A 52 -2.91 4.91 -6.00
C VAL A 52 -3.46 4.39 -7.34
N LEU A 53 -4.56 3.63 -7.32
CA LEU A 53 -5.17 3.09 -8.54
C LEU A 53 -5.98 4.13 -9.33
N THR A 54 -6.59 5.10 -8.66
CA THR A 54 -7.38 6.15 -9.32
C THR A 54 -6.54 7.32 -9.81
N THR A 55 -5.31 7.47 -9.30
CA THR A 55 -4.40 8.56 -9.66
C THR A 55 -3.20 8.01 -10.47
N PRO A 56 -3.38 7.68 -11.77
CA PRO A 56 -2.31 7.10 -12.60
C PRO A 56 -1.12 8.06 -12.83
N GLN A 57 -1.21 9.31 -12.38
CA GLN A 57 -0.18 10.35 -12.57
C GLN A 57 0.89 10.35 -11.48
N ASP A 58 0.60 9.79 -10.29
CA ASP A 58 1.56 9.70 -9.17
C ASP A 58 2.38 8.39 -9.19
N LEU A 59 2.09 7.51 -10.15
CA LEU A 59 2.74 6.21 -10.31
C LEU A 59 3.92 6.08 -11.31
N PRO A 60 4.41 7.10 -12.04
CA PRO A 60 5.48 6.87 -13.02
C PRO A 60 6.91 6.96 -12.47
N PHE A 61 7.15 7.36 -11.21
CA PHE A 61 8.53 7.57 -10.73
C PHE A 61 8.97 6.60 -9.62
N VAL A 62 8.13 6.35 -8.59
CA VAL A 62 8.55 5.59 -7.40
C VAL A 62 8.46 4.07 -7.57
N ALA A 63 7.52 3.59 -8.39
CA ALA A 63 7.37 2.15 -8.68
C ALA A 63 8.45 1.63 -9.64
N VAL A 64 8.94 2.48 -10.55
CA VAL A 64 10.02 2.12 -11.49
C VAL A 64 11.31 1.84 -10.73
N GLU A 65 11.65 2.67 -9.74
CA GLU A 65 12.89 2.52 -8.96
C GLU A 65 12.87 1.30 -8.02
N LYS A 66 11.72 1.01 -7.37
CA LYS A 66 11.60 -0.16 -6.48
C LYS A 66 11.50 -1.51 -7.21
N ILE A 67 10.87 -1.55 -8.39
CA ILE A 67 10.80 -2.78 -9.19
C ILE A 67 12.15 -3.06 -9.86
N ALA A 68 12.84 -2.02 -10.34
CA ALA A 68 14.19 -2.16 -10.90
C ALA A 68 15.23 -2.58 -9.83
N GLY A 69 15.13 -2.06 -8.59
CA GLY A 69 16.09 -2.37 -7.53
C GLY A 69 15.83 -3.68 -6.76
N GLY A 70 14.62 -4.24 -6.81
CA GLY A 70 14.25 -5.43 -6.02
C GLY A 70 14.07 -6.71 -6.83
N VAL A 71 14.03 -6.64 -8.17
CA VAL A 71 13.76 -7.79 -9.06
C VAL A 71 14.92 -8.06 -10.03
N LEU A 72 16.11 -7.48 -9.78
CA LEU A 72 17.34 -8.05 -10.31
C LEU A 72 17.94 -8.92 -9.19
N PRO A 73 17.95 -10.26 -9.32
CA PRO A 73 18.93 -11.05 -8.61
C PRO A 73 20.29 -10.46 -8.97
N ASP A 74 21.09 -10.09 -7.96
CA ASP A 74 22.48 -9.69 -8.15
C ASP A 74 23.16 -10.82 -8.95
N PRO A 75 23.56 -10.62 -10.22
CA PRO A 75 24.17 -11.69 -11.01
C PRO A 75 25.63 -11.97 -10.59
N GLU A 76 26.15 -11.30 -9.57
CA GLU A 76 27.55 -11.37 -9.13
C GLU A 76 27.76 -12.36 -7.95
N GLU A 77 26.88 -13.35 -7.77
CA GLU A 77 27.06 -14.43 -6.79
C GLU A 77 27.15 -15.81 -7.45
N SER A 78 27.90 -15.92 -8.56
CA SER A 78 28.37 -17.22 -9.06
C SER A 78 29.43 -17.08 -10.16
N GLU A 79 30.68 -16.73 -9.85
CA GLU A 79 31.85 -17.19 -10.62
C GLU A 79 33.18 -16.93 -9.89
N SER A 80 34.01 -17.97 -9.81
CA SER A 80 35.42 -18.03 -9.41
C SER A 80 35.78 -18.00 -7.91
N ASN A 81 36.04 -19.19 -7.35
CA ASN A 81 37.37 -19.53 -6.81
C ASN A 81 37.54 -21.06 -6.68
N ASP A 82 37.43 -21.77 -7.80
CA ASP A 82 38.19 -23.01 -8.01
C ASP A 82 39.49 -22.59 -8.69
N GLU A 83 40.62 -22.61 -7.96
CA GLU A 83 41.99 -22.82 -8.45
C GLU A 83 42.97 -22.77 -7.26
N GLU A 84 43.29 -23.94 -6.71
CA GLU A 84 44.61 -24.26 -6.13
C GLU A 84 45.13 -25.56 -6.77
#